data_AF-A0A8S4A0M1-F1
#
_entry.id   AF-A0A8S4A0M1-F1
#
_cell.length_a   1.000
_cell.length_b   1.000
_cell.length_c   1.000
_cell.angle_alpha   90.00
_cell.angle_beta   90.00
_cell.angle_gamma   90.00
#
_symmetry.space_group_name_H-M   'P 1'
#
loop_
_entity.id
_entity.type
_entity.pdbx_description
1 polymer ?
#
loop_
_entity_poly.entity_id
_entity_poly.type
_entity_poly.pdbx_seq_one_letter_code
_entity_poly.pdbx_strand_id
1 'polypeptide(L)'
;MAILSQPGETGTSNLFKIYANIFIAFIGAGVLGLPYAFKEAGILEGICVMMLVAILSVKSMLLLVECKYRIIHNWEMGDIMSSKSEGLFSNIANNPSERVDLLRSEELLITGVKEPKRTLYTFMASIYVSYGDVGYEAVGSAGRLLVDFSIVLSQIGFCCAYLIFICRNMSDIVPHIEMGHWLLIVLPVLSLLTLLRHLNSLALTSILAQFSIVCALSVVLWFDFQHFHSVRIHPREISFENLPFFFVIAVYCFEGAGLILSLEGSLAKDIRHKFSKYFILTMVFVTLLYISFGVCGYMSFGPDTSQIITLNLPKSSGFGFSLVVKSCLCLALFFTYPVMMFPVMKILEHYFIPDAGNTAWKGNILRGLVVLLTGMIVILVPNFADLMALVGACCCTLLSFILPGFFHMRLFKGNMHLKQLMFDWLLITVGVLGTFFGVWNSVVHMSGPNMVNKLYTETSTTAAYSLMSTTLSVTELATQNSTETLTKTMVAPYILNVTDSARQKVTGTLTGSMVTPYISVINSATEKAAAALINMTRLNGLLGKWNHTS
;
A
#
# COMPACT_ATOMS: atom_id res chain seq x y z
N MET A 1 -7.42 -15.43 7.07
CA MET A 1 -7.72 -16.83 7.47
C MET A 1 -6.52 -17.76 7.27
N ALA A 2 -5.85 -17.77 6.10
CA ALA A 2 -4.63 -18.57 5.90
C ALA A 2 -3.44 -18.16 6.79
N ILE A 3 -3.36 -16.89 7.21
CA ILE A 3 -2.32 -16.37 8.12
C ILE A 3 -2.56 -16.81 9.59
N LEU A 4 -3.77 -17.29 9.92
CA LEU A 4 -4.20 -17.58 11.29
C LEU A 4 -4.28 -19.08 11.62
N SER A 5 -4.04 -19.98 10.66
CA SER A 5 -4.05 -21.42 10.95
C SER A 5 -2.87 -21.76 11.87
N GLN A 6 -3.18 -22.10 13.12
CA GLN A 6 -2.19 -22.47 14.12
C GLN A 6 -1.56 -23.84 13.80
N PRO A 7 -0.33 -24.11 14.29
CA PRO A 7 0.26 -25.44 14.22
C PRO A 7 -0.66 -26.47 14.90
N GLY A 8 -1.26 -27.36 14.11
CA GLY A 8 -2.13 -28.44 14.58
C GLY A 8 -3.50 -28.56 13.90
N GLU A 9 -3.97 -27.53 13.18
CA GLU A 9 -5.22 -27.66 12.40
C GLU A 9 -4.98 -28.43 11.09
N THR A 10 -5.85 -29.41 10.82
CA THR A 10 -5.90 -30.07 9.51
C THR A 10 -6.24 -29.00 8.46
N GLY A 11 -5.32 -28.79 7.50
CA GLY A 11 -5.52 -27.83 6.41
C GLY A 11 -6.87 -28.03 5.73
N THR A 12 -7.42 -26.97 5.11
CA THR A 12 -8.77 -27.04 4.55
C THR A 12 -8.80 -27.83 3.25
N SER A 13 -9.80 -28.70 3.09
CA SER A 13 -10.13 -29.40 1.82
C SER A 13 -11.38 -28.83 1.13
N ASN A 14 -12.05 -27.86 1.77
CA ASN A 14 -13.28 -27.26 1.24
C ASN A 14 -12.96 -26.27 0.12
N LEU A 15 -13.41 -26.57 -1.10
CA LEU A 15 -13.17 -25.76 -2.30
C LEU A 15 -13.58 -24.30 -2.13
N PHE A 16 -14.77 -24.04 -1.58
CA PHE A 16 -15.23 -22.66 -1.39
C PHE A 16 -14.30 -21.87 -0.46
N LYS A 17 -13.87 -22.48 0.65
CA LYS A 17 -12.91 -21.85 1.57
C LYS A 17 -11.55 -21.60 0.92
N ILE A 18 -11.08 -22.50 0.05
CA ILE A 18 -9.82 -22.34 -0.68
C ILE A 18 -9.88 -21.14 -1.61
N TYR A 19 -10.90 -21.09 -2.50
CA TYR A 19 -11.07 -19.98 -3.43
C TYR A 19 -11.27 -18.65 -2.70
N ALA A 20 -12.09 -18.62 -1.65
CA ALA A 20 -12.32 -17.44 -0.83
C ALA A 20 -11.04 -16.95 -0.13
N ASN A 21 -10.25 -17.85 0.44
CA ASN A 21 -8.99 -17.49 1.11
C ASN A 21 -7.98 -16.86 0.14
N ILE A 22 -7.85 -17.42 -1.06
CA ILE A 22 -6.98 -16.85 -2.10
C ILE A 22 -7.55 -15.50 -2.55
N PHE A 23 -8.85 -15.42 -2.84
CA PHE A 23 -9.49 -14.19 -3.32
C PHE A 23 -9.32 -13.02 -2.33
N ILE A 24 -9.62 -13.28 -1.06
CA ILE A 24 -9.51 -12.31 0.04
C ILE A 24 -8.06 -11.87 0.30
N ALA A 25 -7.06 -12.70 -0.06
CA ALA A 25 -5.66 -12.33 0.11
C ALA A 25 -5.18 -11.28 -0.89
N PHE A 26 -5.85 -11.16 -2.05
CA PHE A 26 -5.50 -10.18 -3.08
C PHE A 26 -6.51 -9.01 -3.14
N ILE A 27 -7.77 -9.22 -2.80
CA ILE A 27 -8.75 -8.13 -2.74
C ILE A 27 -8.47 -7.24 -1.51
N GLY A 28 -8.13 -5.97 -1.75
CA GLY A 28 -7.82 -4.99 -0.70
C GLY A 28 -7.87 -3.56 -1.23
N ALA A 29 -7.41 -2.59 -0.44
CA ALA A 29 -7.50 -1.16 -0.79
C ALA A 29 -6.79 -0.77 -2.10
N GLY A 30 -5.82 -1.57 -2.58
CA GLY A 30 -5.10 -1.29 -3.83
C GLY A 30 -6.04 -1.14 -5.04
N VAL A 31 -7.15 -1.90 -5.07
CA VAL A 31 -8.14 -1.81 -6.15
C VAL A 31 -8.78 -0.42 -6.25
N LEU A 32 -8.88 0.31 -5.13
CA LEU A 32 -9.58 1.60 -5.04
C LEU A 32 -8.82 2.75 -5.73
N GLY A 33 -7.53 2.54 -6.02
CA GLY A 33 -6.69 3.45 -6.80
C GLY A 33 -6.59 3.09 -8.29
N LEU A 34 -7.11 1.94 -8.72
CA LEU A 34 -7.01 1.51 -10.12
C LEU A 34 -7.71 2.47 -11.10
N PRO A 35 -8.93 3.00 -10.83
CA PRO A 35 -9.55 3.97 -11.74
C PRO A 35 -8.66 5.18 -12.02
N TYR A 36 -7.94 5.68 -11.00
CA TYR A 36 -6.99 6.77 -11.17
C TYR A 36 -5.80 6.37 -12.02
N ALA A 37 -5.26 5.15 -11.86
CA ALA A 37 -4.22 4.65 -12.74
C ALA A 37 -4.69 4.60 -14.20
N PHE A 38 -5.90 4.09 -14.45
CA PHE A 38 -6.50 4.07 -15.79
C PHE A 38 -6.70 5.47 -16.38
N LYS A 39 -7.05 6.47 -15.55
CA LYS A 39 -7.05 7.88 -15.96
C LYS A 39 -5.67 8.35 -16.41
N GLU A 40 -4.62 7.97 -15.68
CA GLU A 40 -3.25 8.41 -15.99
C GLU A 40 -2.67 7.75 -17.24
N ALA A 41 -2.90 6.45 -17.45
CA ALA A 41 -2.33 5.73 -18.60
C ALA A 41 -3.24 5.71 -19.83
N GLY A 42 -4.53 5.43 -19.66
CA GLY A 42 -5.45 5.05 -20.74
C GLY A 42 -6.03 3.65 -20.55
N ILE A 43 -7.17 3.40 -21.19
CA ILE A 43 -7.93 2.15 -21.04
C ILE A 43 -7.20 0.97 -21.69
N LEU A 44 -6.77 1.12 -22.95
CA LEU A 44 -6.21 0.03 -23.73
C LEU A 44 -4.86 -0.41 -23.16
N GLU A 45 -3.99 0.56 -22.90
CA GLU A 45 -2.67 0.37 -22.33
C GLU A 45 -2.77 -0.17 -20.90
N GLY A 46 -3.70 0.36 -20.10
CA GLY A 46 -3.98 -0.13 -18.77
C GLY A 46 -4.41 -1.61 -18.77
N ILE A 47 -5.29 -2.01 -19.69
CA ILE A 47 -5.69 -3.42 -19.84
C ILE A 47 -4.48 -4.29 -20.19
N CYS A 48 -3.67 -3.87 -21.16
CA CYS A 48 -2.47 -4.60 -21.57
C CYS A 48 -1.47 -4.75 -20.42
N VAL A 49 -1.20 -3.67 -19.66
CA VAL A 49 -0.29 -3.69 -18.52
C VAL A 49 -0.85 -4.54 -17.38
N MET A 50 -2.14 -4.44 -17.06
CA MET A 50 -2.78 -5.29 -16.04
C MET A 50 -2.66 -6.78 -16.37
N MET A 51 -2.94 -7.17 -17.62
CA MET A 51 -2.82 -8.55 -18.06
C MET A 51 -1.37 -9.04 -18.01
N LEU A 52 -0.42 -8.22 -18.46
CA LEU A 52 1.01 -8.54 -18.40
C LEU A 52 1.49 -8.75 -16.95
N VAL A 53 1.20 -7.79 -16.07
CA VAL A 53 1.59 -7.84 -14.66
C VAL A 53 0.93 -9.04 -13.98
N ALA A 54 -0.36 -9.31 -14.23
CA ALA A 54 -1.04 -10.47 -13.68
C ALA A 54 -0.35 -11.79 -14.06
N ILE A 55 -0.01 -11.97 -15.34
CA ILE A 55 0.67 -13.18 -15.82
C ILE A 55 2.04 -13.34 -15.16
N LEU A 56 2.84 -12.27 -15.13
CA LEU A 56 4.17 -12.30 -14.52
C LEU A 56 4.11 -12.57 -13.02
N SER A 57 3.24 -11.87 -12.29
CA SER A 57 3.07 -12.02 -10.84
C SER A 57 2.61 -13.41 -10.46
N VAL A 58 1.60 -13.97 -11.16
CA VAL A 58 1.11 -15.33 -10.91
C VAL A 58 2.20 -16.36 -11.15
N LYS A 59 2.92 -16.26 -12.27
CA LYS A 59 4.01 -17.19 -12.59
C LYS A 59 5.15 -17.10 -11.58
N SER A 60 5.51 -15.89 -11.18
CA SER A 60 6.56 -15.64 -10.20
C SER A 60 6.22 -16.21 -8.81
N MET A 61 4.98 -16.04 -8.35
CA MET A 61 4.52 -16.63 -7.08
C MET A 61 4.50 -18.17 -7.12
N LEU A 62 4.10 -18.78 -8.23
CA LEU A 62 4.17 -20.23 -8.38
C LEU A 62 5.60 -20.75 -8.39
N LEU A 63 6.54 -19.96 -8.92
CA LEU A 63 7.96 -20.27 -8.90
C LEU A 63 8.54 -20.23 -7.48
N LEU A 64 8.02 -19.40 -6.56
CA LEU A 64 8.33 -19.52 -5.13
C LEU A 64 7.82 -20.83 -4.51
N VAL A 65 6.65 -21.31 -4.93
CA VAL A 65 6.14 -22.63 -4.49
C VAL A 65 7.06 -23.75 -5.00
N GLU A 66 7.55 -23.67 -6.23
CA GLU A 66 8.55 -24.61 -6.77
C GLU A 66 9.87 -24.57 -5.98
N CYS A 67 10.37 -23.38 -5.66
CA CYS A 67 11.54 -23.20 -4.80
C CYS A 67 11.35 -23.88 -3.44
N LYS A 68 10.17 -23.72 -2.82
CA LYS A 68 9.83 -24.40 -1.56
C LYS A 68 9.98 -25.92 -1.69
N TYR A 69 9.38 -26.52 -2.71
CA TYR A 69 9.44 -27.98 -2.89
C TYR A 69 10.86 -28.47 -3.19
N ARG A 70 11.66 -27.68 -3.92
CA ARG A 70 13.08 -27.98 -4.16
C ARG A 70 13.88 -28.01 -2.86
N ILE A 71 13.65 -27.06 -1.96
CA ILE A 71 14.28 -27.00 -0.65
C ILE A 71 13.90 -28.23 0.18
N ILE A 72 12.61 -28.54 0.27
CA ILE A 72 12.11 -29.69 1.04
C ILE A 72 12.75 -30.99 0.53
N HIS A 73 12.78 -31.19 -0.79
CA HIS A 73 13.43 -32.36 -1.39
C HIS A 73 14.93 -32.43 -1.05
N ASN A 74 15.64 -31.30 -1.05
CA ASN A 74 17.06 -31.25 -0.69
C ASN A 74 17.28 -31.64 0.79
N TRP A 75 16.41 -31.19 1.70
CA TRP A 75 16.47 -31.57 3.11
C TRP A 75 16.20 -33.08 3.30
N GLU A 76 15.17 -33.63 2.65
CA GLU A 76 14.86 -35.06 2.69
C GLU A 76 16.03 -35.92 2.17
N MET A 77 16.65 -35.52 1.06
CA MET A 77 17.82 -36.21 0.52
C MET A 77 19.04 -36.12 1.46
N GLY A 78 19.25 -34.97 2.11
CA GLY A 78 20.31 -34.79 3.10
C GLY A 78 20.14 -35.72 4.31
N ASP A 79 18.93 -35.85 4.83
CA ASP A 79 18.60 -36.73 5.94
C ASP A 79 18.81 -38.22 5.57
N ILE A 80 18.41 -38.64 4.36
CA ILE A 80 18.64 -40.01 3.86
C ILE A 80 20.13 -40.31 3.74
N MET A 81 20.93 -39.38 3.22
CA MET A 81 22.38 -39.56 3.10
C MET A 81 23.06 -39.63 4.47
N SER A 82 22.65 -38.78 5.43
CA SER A 82 23.16 -38.81 6.80
C SER A 82 22.86 -40.16 7.47
N SER A 83 21.61 -40.64 7.37
CA SER A 83 21.20 -41.93 7.93
C SER A 83 21.93 -43.11 7.30
N LYS A 84 22.14 -43.08 5.97
CA LYS A 84 22.91 -44.12 5.26
C LYS A 84 24.38 -44.12 5.66
N SER A 85 24.98 -42.93 5.87
CA SER A 85 26.35 -42.79 6.36
C SER A 85 26.49 -43.37 7.77
N GLU A 86 25.60 -43.02 8.71
CA GLU A 86 25.59 -43.58 10.06
C GLU A 86 25.40 -45.11 10.08
N GLY A 87 24.49 -45.63 9.23
CA GLY A 87 24.32 -47.07 9.03
C GLY A 87 25.56 -47.76 8.46
N LEU A 88 26.29 -47.11 7.57
CA LEU A 88 27.55 -47.64 7.02
C LEU A 88 28.67 -47.65 8.07
N PHE A 89 28.85 -46.54 8.82
CA PHE A 89 29.85 -46.44 9.88
C PHE A 89 29.61 -47.45 11.01
N SER A 90 28.35 -47.66 11.42
CA SER A 90 28.02 -48.67 12.43
C SER A 90 28.29 -50.11 11.96
N ASN A 91 28.04 -50.42 10.69
CA ASN A 91 28.36 -51.72 10.11
C ASN A 91 29.89 -51.97 10.04
N ILE A 92 30.67 -50.94 9.73
CA ILE A 92 32.15 -51.01 9.73
C ILE A 92 32.69 -51.20 11.17
N ALA A 93 32.15 -50.49 12.16
CA ALA A 93 32.56 -50.61 13.57
C ALA A 93 32.25 -52.00 14.19
N ASN A 94 31.30 -52.74 13.61
CA ASN A 94 30.89 -54.08 14.05
C ASN A 94 31.72 -55.22 13.43
N ASN A 95 32.63 -54.93 12.48
CA ASN A 95 33.54 -55.93 11.92
C ASN A 95 34.85 -56.04 12.75
N PRO A 96 35.18 -57.21 13.34
CA PRO A 96 36.33 -57.35 14.24
C PRO A 96 37.70 -57.10 13.59
N SER A 97 37.81 -57.26 12.26
CA SER A 97 39.07 -57.13 11.51
C SER A 97 39.46 -55.68 11.17
N GLU A 98 38.55 -54.70 11.28
CA GLU A 98 38.81 -53.28 10.98
C GLU A 98 38.87 -52.39 12.24
N ARG A 99 38.63 -52.97 13.43
CA ARG A 99 38.64 -52.25 14.71
C ARG A 99 39.99 -51.63 15.10
N VAL A 100 41.10 -52.11 14.54
CA VAL A 100 42.44 -51.77 15.03
C VAL A 100 43.01 -50.48 14.43
N ASP A 101 42.53 -50.05 13.26
CA ASP A 101 43.04 -48.82 12.60
C ASP A 101 42.17 -47.58 12.85
N LEU A 102 40.90 -47.73 13.25
CA LEU A 102 39.98 -46.61 13.48
C LEU A 102 40.09 -46.00 14.89
N LEU A 103 40.59 -46.75 15.88
CA LEU A 103 40.75 -46.31 17.26
C LEU A 103 41.82 -45.21 17.45
N ARG A 104 42.60 -44.87 16.42
CA ARG A 104 43.60 -43.78 16.47
C ARG A 104 43.05 -42.42 16.01
N SER A 105 41.84 -42.39 15.47
CA SER A 105 41.22 -41.15 14.95
C SER A 105 40.02 -40.68 15.80
N GLU A 106 39.67 -41.43 16.84
CA GLU A 106 38.38 -41.33 17.53
C GLU A 106 38.34 -40.29 18.66
N GLU A 107 39.45 -39.63 18.97
CA GLU A 107 39.48 -38.63 20.07
C GLU A 107 39.13 -37.19 19.63
N LEU A 108 38.79 -36.98 18.35
CA LEU A 108 38.40 -35.65 17.83
C LEU A 108 36.93 -35.50 17.42
N LEU A 109 36.11 -36.56 17.54
CA LEU A 109 34.70 -36.55 17.09
C LEU A 109 33.68 -36.94 18.16
N ILE A 110 34.09 -37.08 19.43
CA ILE A 110 33.15 -37.29 20.55
C ILE A 110 32.61 -35.94 21.03
N THR A 111 31.86 -35.24 20.17
CA THR A 111 30.80 -34.32 20.58
C THR A 111 29.73 -34.30 19.49
N GLY A 112 28.77 -35.23 19.50
CA GLY A 112 27.68 -35.10 18.53
C GLY A 112 26.66 -36.22 18.33
N VAL A 113 26.53 -37.24 19.17
CA VAL A 113 25.38 -38.16 19.04
C VAL A 113 24.21 -37.61 19.85
N LYS A 114 23.32 -36.85 19.20
CA LYS A 114 22.02 -36.44 19.74
C LYS A 114 20.88 -36.98 18.84
N GLU A 115 20.24 -38.02 19.35
CA GLU A 115 18.84 -38.49 19.22
C GLU A 115 17.98 -38.24 17.95
N PRO A 116 16.99 -39.14 17.67
CA PRO A 116 16.11 -39.13 16.49
C PRO A 116 15.08 -37.99 16.42
N LYS A 117 15.27 -36.89 17.18
CA LYS A 117 14.39 -35.71 17.16
C LYS A 117 14.52 -34.91 15.86
N ARG A 118 15.66 -34.98 15.16
CA ARG A 118 15.95 -34.14 13.99
C ARG A 118 14.95 -34.35 12.84
N THR A 119 14.58 -35.59 12.53
CA THR A 119 13.67 -35.93 11.42
C THR A 119 12.25 -35.40 11.62
N LEU A 120 11.74 -35.40 12.86
CA LEU A 120 10.42 -34.81 13.19
C LEU A 120 10.47 -33.28 13.11
N TYR A 121 11.58 -32.65 13.52
CA TYR A 121 11.80 -31.22 13.37
C TYR A 121 11.95 -30.81 11.90
N THR A 122 12.69 -31.54 11.07
CA THR A 122 12.79 -31.31 9.62
C THR A 122 11.42 -31.46 8.94
N PHE A 123 10.62 -32.45 9.37
CA PHE A 123 9.25 -32.64 8.88
C PHE A 123 8.26 -31.56 9.35
N MET A 124 8.40 -31.03 10.56
CA MET A 124 7.60 -29.88 11.01
C MET A 124 8.05 -28.57 10.36
N ALA A 125 9.36 -28.39 10.11
CA ALA A 125 9.93 -27.26 9.40
C ALA A 125 9.53 -27.24 7.91
N SER A 126 9.42 -28.40 7.26
CA SER A 126 8.99 -28.50 5.85
C SER A 126 7.53 -28.09 5.63
N ILE A 127 6.70 -28.12 6.67
CA ILE A 127 5.29 -27.69 6.60
C ILE A 127 5.15 -26.16 6.56
N TYR A 128 6.15 -25.40 7.02
CA TYR A 128 6.06 -23.94 7.24
C TYR A 128 7.25 -23.14 6.70
N VAL A 129 7.80 -23.54 5.56
CA VAL A 129 8.81 -22.73 4.86
C VAL A 129 8.22 -21.37 4.49
N SER A 130 8.75 -20.31 5.09
CA SER A 130 8.37 -18.93 4.80
C SER A 130 9.18 -18.37 3.62
N TYR A 131 8.78 -17.21 3.10
CA TYR A 131 9.53 -16.58 2.02
C TYR A 131 10.95 -16.17 2.48
N GLY A 132 11.10 -15.74 3.74
CA GLY A 132 12.41 -15.47 4.34
C GLY A 132 13.31 -16.71 4.36
N ASP A 133 12.75 -17.89 4.60
CA ASP A 133 13.50 -19.16 4.59
C ASP A 133 13.95 -19.55 3.18
N VAL A 134 13.12 -19.29 2.15
CA VAL A 134 13.55 -19.47 0.75
C VAL A 134 14.76 -18.57 0.44
N GLY A 135 14.75 -17.33 0.92
CA GLY A 135 15.89 -16.43 0.81
C GLY A 135 17.13 -16.93 1.55
N TYR A 136 16.95 -17.49 2.75
CA TYR A 136 18.02 -18.11 3.52
C TYR A 136 18.67 -19.28 2.79
N GLU A 137 17.88 -20.19 2.25
CA GLU A 137 18.40 -21.38 1.54
C GLU A 137 19.06 -21.00 0.21
N ALA A 138 18.63 -19.92 -0.45
CA ALA A 138 19.19 -19.49 -1.72
C ALA A 138 20.55 -18.78 -1.59
N VAL A 139 20.71 -17.89 -0.60
CA VAL A 139 21.90 -17.03 -0.45
C VAL A 139 22.35 -16.76 1.01
N GLY A 140 21.79 -17.48 1.98
CA GLY A 140 22.11 -17.34 3.41
C GLY A 140 21.41 -16.17 4.10
N SER A 141 21.95 -15.75 5.24
CA SER A 141 21.34 -14.72 6.11
C SER A 141 21.03 -13.40 5.40
N ALA A 142 21.83 -13.01 4.39
CA ALA A 142 21.58 -11.81 3.60
C ALA A 142 20.27 -11.89 2.79
N GLY A 143 19.94 -13.07 2.25
CA GLY A 143 18.69 -13.27 1.50
C GLY A 143 17.47 -13.23 2.39
N ARG A 144 17.57 -13.86 3.57
CA ARG A 144 16.51 -13.77 4.58
C ARG A 144 16.26 -12.33 5.02
N LEU A 145 17.33 -11.60 5.38
CA LEU A 145 17.24 -10.21 5.80
C LEU A 145 16.59 -9.34 4.71
N LEU A 146 16.98 -9.54 3.44
CA LEU A 146 16.43 -8.79 2.31
C LEU A 146 14.93 -9.04 2.12
N VAL A 147 14.49 -10.30 2.19
CA VAL A 147 13.07 -10.66 2.10
C VAL A 147 12.28 -10.10 3.28
N ASP A 148 12.74 -10.35 4.50
CA ASP A 148 12.08 -9.92 5.74
C ASP A 148 11.95 -8.39 5.78
N PHE A 149 13.01 -7.66 5.43
CA PHE A 149 13.00 -6.20 5.31
C PHE A 149 12.00 -5.71 4.27
N SER A 150 11.96 -6.34 3.10
CA SER A 150 11.04 -5.96 2.02
C SER A 150 9.58 -6.22 2.37
N ILE A 151 9.30 -7.33 3.08
CA ILE A 151 7.96 -7.63 3.62
C ILE A 151 7.57 -6.58 4.66
N VAL A 152 8.47 -6.23 5.60
CA VAL A 152 8.18 -5.18 6.59
C VAL A 152 7.87 -3.84 5.93
N LEU A 153 8.71 -3.43 4.97
CA LEU A 153 8.58 -2.13 4.31
C LEU A 153 7.30 -2.03 3.46
N SER A 154 6.97 -3.09 2.70
CA SER A 154 5.72 -3.14 1.93
C SER A 154 4.48 -3.09 2.82
N GLN A 155 4.44 -3.86 3.90
CA GLN A 155 3.29 -3.89 4.81
C GLN A 155 3.07 -2.57 5.56
N ILE A 156 4.17 -1.90 5.98
CA ILE A 156 4.11 -0.53 6.51
C ILE A 156 3.50 0.41 5.46
N GLY A 157 3.93 0.30 4.20
CA GLY A 157 3.36 1.06 3.08
C GLY A 157 1.86 0.83 2.89
N PHE A 158 1.41 -0.42 2.93
CA PHE A 158 -0.02 -0.77 2.81
C PHE A 158 -0.85 -0.19 3.96
N CYS A 159 -0.32 -0.26 5.18
CA CYS A 159 -0.93 0.33 6.35
C CYS A 159 -1.02 1.86 6.25
N CYS A 160 -0.02 2.53 5.68
CA CYS A 160 -0.06 3.96 5.39
C CYS A 160 -1.15 4.29 4.36
N ALA A 161 -1.31 3.49 3.30
CA ALA A 161 -2.37 3.66 2.32
C ALA A 161 -3.77 3.54 2.96
N TYR A 162 -3.95 2.60 3.91
CA TYR A 162 -5.20 2.48 4.67
C TYR A 162 -5.50 3.71 5.51
N LEU A 163 -4.48 4.27 6.19
CA LEU A 163 -4.64 5.51 6.95
C LEU A 163 -5.02 6.68 6.07
N ILE A 164 -4.36 6.87 4.92
CA ILE A 164 -4.72 7.92 3.96
C ILE A 164 -6.17 7.74 3.50
N PHE A 165 -6.56 6.52 3.15
CA PHE A 165 -7.92 6.23 2.72
C PHE A 165 -8.95 6.59 3.80
N ILE A 166 -8.75 6.12 5.03
CA ILE A 166 -9.66 6.37 6.15
C ILE A 166 -9.76 7.87 6.40
N CYS A 167 -8.63 8.57 6.55
CA CYS A 167 -8.64 9.99 6.90
C CYS A 167 -9.25 10.85 5.79
N ARG A 168 -9.00 10.53 4.51
CA ARG A 168 -9.60 11.24 3.37
C ARG A 168 -11.11 11.05 3.30
N ASN A 169 -11.59 9.82 3.44
CA ASN A 169 -13.03 9.53 3.39
C ASN A 169 -13.77 10.11 4.61
N MET A 170 -13.17 10.03 5.80
CA MET A 170 -13.76 10.62 7.01
C MET A 170 -13.82 12.15 6.93
N SER A 171 -12.80 12.80 6.33
CA SER A 171 -12.81 14.24 6.08
C SER A 171 -13.85 14.64 5.02
N ASP A 172 -14.10 13.79 4.02
CA ASP A 172 -15.17 14.03 3.05
C ASP A 172 -16.58 13.83 3.64
N ILE A 173 -16.74 12.88 4.58
CA ILE A 173 -17.98 12.67 5.34
C ILE A 173 -18.25 13.82 6.31
N VAL A 174 -17.22 14.30 7.02
CA VAL A 174 -17.29 15.38 8.00
C VAL A 174 -16.39 16.53 7.54
N PRO A 175 -16.89 17.46 6.71
CA PRO A 175 -16.08 18.49 6.05
C PRO A 175 -15.38 19.46 7.02
N HIS A 176 -15.86 19.56 8.24
CA HIS A 176 -15.29 20.43 9.28
C HIS A 176 -14.01 19.87 9.92
N ILE A 177 -13.70 18.60 9.72
CA ILE A 177 -12.53 17.93 10.30
C ILE A 177 -11.58 17.56 9.15
N GLU A 178 -10.41 18.19 9.12
CA GLU A 178 -9.39 17.91 8.11
C GLU A 178 -8.74 16.53 8.30
N MET A 179 -8.13 16.01 7.23
CA MET A 179 -7.43 14.73 7.20
C MET A 179 -6.41 14.56 8.36
N GLY A 180 -5.66 15.61 8.69
CA GLY A 180 -4.65 15.58 9.76
C GLY A 180 -5.27 15.36 11.15
N HIS A 181 -6.42 15.99 11.42
CA HIS A 181 -7.17 15.79 12.66
C HIS A 181 -7.73 14.37 12.74
N TRP A 182 -8.27 13.84 11.63
CA TRP A 182 -8.68 12.44 11.56
C TRP A 182 -7.54 11.46 11.83
N LEU A 183 -6.34 11.75 11.33
CA LEU A 183 -5.16 10.93 11.61
C LEU A 183 -4.83 10.89 13.11
N LEU A 184 -4.89 12.04 13.79
CA LEU A 184 -4.68 12.13 15.24
C LEU A 184 -5.75 11.40 16.05
N ILE A 185 -6.99 11.33 15.55
CA ILE A 185 -8.08 10.57 16.18
C ILE A 185 -7.90 9.06 15.96
N VAL A 186 -7.54 8.64 14.76
CA VAL A 186 -7.48 7.22 14.35
C VAL A 186 -6.25 6.50 14.91
N LEU A 187 -5.09 7.16 14.95
CA LEU A 187 -3.82 6.55 15.36
C LEU A 187 -3.82 5.97 16.79
N PRO A 188 -4.30 6.69 17.83
CA PRO A 188 -4.34 6.13 19.19
C PRO A 188 -5.20 4.87 19.29
N VAL A 189 -6.35 4.87 18.60
CA VAL A 189 -7.27 3.72 18.61
C VAL A 189 -6.64 2.53 17.89
N LEU A 190 -6.01 2.75 16.74
CA LEU A 190 -5.27 1.70 16.03
C LEU A 190 -4.08 1.19 16.84
N SER A 191 -3.34 2.08 17.52
CA SER A 191 -2.26 1.69 18.41
C SER A 191 -2.79 0.72 19.47
N LEU A 192 -3.89 1.04 20.15
CA LEU A 192 -4.52 0.15 21.13
C LEU A 192 -4.95 -1.20 20.53
N LEU A 193 -5.54 -1.19 19.33
CA LEU A 193 -5.94 -2.42 18.63
C LEU A 193 -4.75 -3.30 18.26
N THR A 194 -3.63 -2.72 17.84
CA THR A 194 -2.43 -3.50 17.50
C THR A 194 -1.78 -4.16 18.72
N LEU A 195 -2.05 -3.69 19.95
CA LEU A 195 -1.55 -4.32 21.18
C LEU A 195 -2.20 -5.69 21.46
N LEU A 196 -3.31 -6.04 20.79
CA LEU A 196 -3.96 -7.33 20.93
C LEU A 196 -3.10 -8.44 20.34
N ARG A 197 -2.54 -9.30 21.20
CA ARG A 197 -1.63 -10.39 20.80
C ARG A 197 -2.32 -11.61 20.18
N HIS A 198 -3.58 -11.83 20.53
CA HIS A 198 -4.34 -12.99 20.08
C HIS A 198 -5.37 -12.58 19.04
N LEU A 199 -4.99 -12.70 17.76
CA LEU A 199 -5.85 -12.36 16.62
C LEU A 199 -7.09 -13.25 16.45
N ASN A 200 -7.24 -14.33 17.24
CA ASN A 200 -8.46 -15.15 17.22
C ASN A 200 -9.71 -14.31 17.50
N SER A 201 -9.60 -13.24 18.28
CA SER A 201 -10.71 -12.30 18.51
C SER A 201 -10.99 -11.36 17.33
N LEU A 202 -10.02 -11.16 16.41
CA LEU A 202 -10.14 -10.30 15.24
C LEU A 202 -10.44 -11.08 13.95
N ALA A 203 -10.43 -12.41 13.98
CA ALA A 203 -10.72 -13.24 12.81
C ALA A 203 -12.13 -12.95 12.26
N LEU A 204 -13.13 -12.79 13.13
CA LEU A 204 -14.50 -12.46 12.74
C LEU A 204 -14.61 -11.05 12.14
N THR A 205 -13.96 -10.06 12.75
CA THR A 205 -13.98 -8.67 12.27
C THR A 205 -13.23 -8.52 10.95
N SER A 206 -12.18 -9.30 10.72
CA SER A 206 -11.47 -9.36 9.44
C SER A 206 -12.33 -9.98 8.33
N ILE A 207 -13.11 -11.03 8.62
CA ILE A 207 -14.07 -11.59 7.65
C ILE A 207 -15.14 -10.55 7.30
N LEU A 208 -15.69 -9.86 8.31
CA LEU A 208 -16.66 -8.79 8.09
C LEU A 208 -16.05 -7.65 7.26
N ALA A 209 -14.81 -7.23 7.55
CA ALA A 209 -14.09 -6.22 6.79
C ALA A 209 -13.93 -6.62 5.31
N GLN A 210 -13.58 -7.87 5.05
CA GLN A 210 -13.38 -8.35 3.68
C GLN A 210 -14.70 -8.46 2.91
N PHE A 211 -15.77 -8.89 3.57
CA PHE A 211 -17.12 -8.82 3.02
C PHE A 211 -17.53 -7.37 2.71
N SER A 212 -17.26 -6.44 3.62
CA SER A 212 -17.49 -5.00 3.43
C SER A 212 -16.77 -4.43 2.22
N ILE A 213 -15.51 -4.82 1.98
CA ILE A 213 -14.76 -4.43 0.78
C ILE A 213 -15.47 -4.95 -0.48
N VAL A 214 -15.82 -6.24 -0.53
CA VAL A 214 -16.50 -6.82 -1.70
C VAL A 214 -17.86 -6.16 -1.97
N CYS A 215 -18.66 -5.92 -0.93
CA CYS A 215 -19.93 -5.20 -1.05
C CYS A 215 -19.70 -3.79 -1.59
N ALA A 216 -18.72 -3.06 -1.04
CA ALA A 216 -18.43 -1.71 -1.48
C ALA A 216 -17.94 -1.66 -2.93
N LEU A 217 -17.10 -2.61 -3.37
CA LEU A 217 -16.69 -2.73 -4.77
C LEU A 217 -17.89 -3.00 -5.68
N SER A 218 -18.78 -3.93 -5.28
CA SER A 218 -20.00 -4.25 -6.02
C SER A 218 -20.90 -3.03 -6.17
N VAL A 219 -20.98 -2.22 -5.12
CA VAL A 219 -21.75 -0.98 -5.09
C VAL A 219 -21.14 0.10 -6.00
N VAL A 220 -19.83 0.29 -5.95
CA VAL A 220 -19.15 1.24 -6.83
C VAL A 220 -19.34 0.84 -8.29
N LEU A 221 -19.16 -0.45 -8.62
CA LEU A 221 -19.45 -0.98 -9.96
C LEU A 221 -20.90 -0.71 -10.39
N TRP A 222 -21.87 -0.96 -9.51
CA TRP A 222 -23.28 -0.66 -9.79
C TRP A 222 -23.51 0.82 -10.15
N PHE A 223 -22.88 1.73 -9.40
CA PHE A 223 -22.97 3.17 -9.65
C PHE A 223 -22.32 3.55 -10.99
N ASP A 224 -21.15 2.99 -11.29
CA ASP A 224 -20.45 3.24 -12.54
C ASP A 224 -21.29 2.83 -13.76
N PHE A 225 -21.98 1.69 -13.69
CA PHE A 225 -22.90 1.27 -14.77
C PHE A 225 -24.12 2.19 -14.91
N GLN A 226 -24.69 2.68 -13.81
CA GLN A 226 -25.79 3.64 -13.84
C GLN A 226 -25.36 4.99 -14.44
N HIS A 227 -24.17 5.47 -14.09
CA HIS A 227 -23.67 6.78 -14.50
C HIS A 227 -23.07 6.78 -15.93
N PHE A 228 -22.77 5.60 -16.49
CA PHE A 228 -22.14 5.43 -17.80
C PHE A 228 -22.78 6.24 -18.94
N HIS A 229 -24.11 6.38 -18.95
CA HIS A 229 -24.84 7.08 -20.02
C HIS A 229 -24.70 8.60 -19.96
N SER A 230 -24.27 9.15 -18.82
CA SER A 230 -24.17 10.60 -18.61
C SER A 230 -22.81 11.18 -18.99
N VAL A 231 -21.84 10.32 -19.32
CA VAL A 231 -20.45 10.72 -19.59
C VAL A 231 -20.16 10.64 -21.07
N ARG A 232 -19.71 11.76 -21.66
CA ARG A 232 -19.10 11.72 -22.99
C ARG A 232 -17.78 10.97 -22.87
N ILE A 233 -17.58 9.92 -23.65
CA ILE A 233 -16.30 9.19 -23.70
C ILE A 233 -15.24 10.19 -24.14
N HIS A 234 -14.27 10.48 -23.27
CA HIS A 234 -13.08 11.25 -23.60
C HIS A 234 -11.95 10.25 -23.83
N PRO A 235 -11.75 9.74 -25.05
CA PRO A 235 -10.60 8.90 -25.32
C PRO A 235 -9.35 9.75 -25.07
N ARG A 236 -8.62 9.45 -23.99
CA ARG A 236 -7.26 9.95 -23.82
C ARG A 236 -6.44 9.42 -24.99
N GLU A 237 -5.67 10.28 -25.64
CA GLU A 237 -4.74 9.85 -26.69
C GLU A 237 -3.75 8.84 -26.10
N ILE A 238 -3.40 7.82 -26.90
CA ILE A 238 -2.45 6.78 -26.53
C ILE A 238 -1.13 7.44 -26.13
N SER A 239 -0.78 7.39 -24.85
CA SER A 239 0.46 7.96 -24.32
C SER A 239 1.18 6.94 -23.45
N PHE A 240 2.45 6.72 -23.77
CA PHE A 240 3.33 5.81 -23.02
C PHE A 240 3.96 6.48 -21.79
N GLU A 241 3.75 7.79 -21.60
CA GLU A 241 4.41 8.60 -20.56
C GLU A 241 4.10 8.10 -19.14
N ASN A 242 2.84 7.78 -18.86
CA ASN A 242 2.37 7.40 -17.53
C ASN A 242 2.34 5.88 -17.30
N LEU A 243 2.79 5.06 -18.26
CA LEU A 243 2.79 3.61 -18.10
C LEU A 243 3.67 3.09 -16.97
N PRO A 244 4.85 3.68 -16.68
CA PRO A 244 5.62 3.24 -15.52
C PRO A 244 4.86 3.41 -14.20
N PHE A 245 4.08 4.48 -14.05
CA PHE A 245 3.24 4.73 -12.87
C PHE A 245 2.12 3.69 -12.76
N PHE A 246 1.42 3.44 -13.87
CA PHE A 246 0.40 2.40 -13.92
C PHE A 246 0.99 1.02 -13.59
N PHE A 247 2.14 0.68 -14.19
CA PHE A 247 2.81 -0.59 -14.00
C PHE A 247 3.07 -0.86 -12.51
N VAL A 248 3.60 0.10 -11.77
CA VAL A 248 3.89 -0.11 -10.34
C VAL A 248 2.64 -0.14 -9.46
N ILE A 249 1.56 0.57 -9.83
CA ILE A 249 0.26 0.41 -9.17
C ILE A 249 -0.32 -0.98 -9.44
N ALA A 250 -0.21 -1.49 -10.67
CA ALA A 250 -0.63 -2.85 -11.00
C ALA A 250 0.17 -3.90 -10.20
N VAL A 251 1.50 -3.72 -10.10
CA VAL A 251 2.36 -4.60 -9.27
C VAL A 251 1.95 -4.55 -7.80
N TYR A 252 1.64 -3.37 -7.27
CA TYR A 252 1.09 -3.21 -5.92
C TYR A 252 -0.21 -4.00 -5.75
N CYS A 253 -1.16 -3.91 -6.71
CA CYS A 253 -2.43 -4.64 -6.65
C CYS A 253 -2.26 -6.17 -6.69
N PHE A 254 -1.23 -6.65 -7.39
CA PHE A 254 -0.90 -8.07 -7.48
C PHE A 254 0.14 -8.52 -6.46
N GLU A 255 0.51 -7.70 -5.47
CA GLU A 255 1.44 -8.11 -4.43
C GLU A 255 0.81 -9.20 -3.55
N GLY A 256 1.47 -10.36 -3.51
CA GLY A 256 1.08 -11.50 -2.68
C GLY A 256 2.19 -12.52 -2.50
N ALA A 257 3.42 -12.16 -2.90
CA ALA A 257 4.57 -13.06 -2.86
C ALA A 257 4.90 -13.48 -1.42
N GLY A 258 4.72 -12.58 -0.45
CA GLY A 258 4.85 -12.89 0.98
C GLY A 258 3.79 -13.85 1.54
N LEU A 259 2.67 -14.06 0.84
CA LEU A 259 1.53 -14.85 1.32
C LEU A 259 1.37 -16.20 0.61
N ILE A 260 1.97 -16.38 -0.57
CA ILE A 260 1.73 -17.56 -1.42
C ILE A 260 2.05 -18.88 -0.71
N LEU A 261 3.15 -18.95 0.03
CA LEU A 261 3.56 -20.17 0.74
C LEU A 261 2.62 -20.49 1.90
N SER A 262 2.10 -19.47 2.59
CA SER A 262 1.09 -19.65 3.65
C SER A 262 -0.28 -20.03 3.09
N LEU A 263 -0.67 -19.48 1.93
CA LEU A 263 -1.89 -19.86 1.23
C LEU A 263 -1.86 -21.33 0.83
N GLU A 264 -0.76 -21.80 0.23
CA GLU A 264 -0.57 -23.21 -0.09
C GLU A 264 -0.53 -24.08 1.17
N GLY A 265 0.18 -23.61 2.21
CA GLY A 265 0.34 -24.31 3.49
C GLY A 265 -0.98 -24.51 4.23
N SER A 266 -1.99 -23.67 3.96
CA SER A 266 -3.33 -23.77 4.53
C SER A 266 -4.20 -24.89 3.92
N LEU A 267 -3.79 -25.47 2.78
CA LEU A 267 -4.50 -26.60 2.17
C LEU A 267 -4.14 -27.93 2.86
N ALA A 268 -5.11 -28.83 2.91
CA ALA A 268 -4.90 -30.22 3.30
C ALA A 268 -3.84 -30.88 2.39
N LYS A 269 -3.01 -31.77 2.97
CA LYS A 269 -1.85 -32.36 2.29
C LYS A 269 -2.22 -33.10 1.01
N ASP A 270 -3.36 -33.80 1.02
CA ASP A 270 -3.88 -34.60 -0.08
C ASP A 270 -4.25 -33.78 -1.32
N ILE A 271 -4.71 -32.54 -1.15
CA ILE A 271 -5.11 -31.67 -2.26
C ILE A 271 -4.08 -30.58 -2.60
N ARG A 272 -3.01 -30.45 -1.82
CA ARG A 272 -2.00 -29.39 -1.95
C ARG A 272 -1.36 -29.32 -3.34
N HIS A 273 -1.16 -30.47 -4.00
CA HIS A 273 -0.68 -30.55 -5.38
C HIS A 273 -1.58 -29.85 -6.41
N LYS A 274 -2.86 -29.62 -6.09
CA LYS A 274 -3.81 -28.89 -6.94
C LYS A 274 -3.79 -27.38 -6.70
N PHE A 275 -3.00 -26.89 -5.75
CA PHE A 275 -2.95 -25.48 -5.35
C PHE A 275 -2.76 -24.55 -6.55
N SER A 276 -1.81 -24.85 -7.45
CA SER A 276 -1.55 -24.02 -8.62
C SER A 276 -2.77 -23.82 -9.51
N LYS A 277 -3.62 -24.85 -9.66
CA LYS A 277 -4.86 -24.75 -10.43
C LYS A 277 -5.88 -23.82 -9.76
N TYR A 278 -6.08 -23.98 -8.45
CA TYR A 278 -7.00 -23.13 -7.68
C TYR A 278 -6.51 -21.67 -7.68
N PHE A 279 -5.21 -21.49 -7.49
CA PHE A 279 -4.56 -20.19 -7.49
C PHE A 279 -4.72 -19.47 -8.83
N ILE A 280 -4.35 -20.11 -9.95
CA ILE A 280 -4.48 -19.50 -11.29
C ILE A 280 -5.94 -19.12 -11.58
N LEU A 281 -6.90 -20.01 -11.27
CA LEU A 281 -8.32 -19.72 -11.54
C LEU A 281 -8.82 -18.51 -10.72
N THR A 282 -8.46 -18.43 -9.44
CA THR A 282 -8.79 -17.24 -8.63
C THR A 282 -8.13 -15.98 -9.20
N MET A 283 -6.87 -16.05 -9.60
CA MET A 283 -6.14 -14.88 -10.10
C MET A 283 -6.67 -14.38 -11.44
N VAL A 284 -7.16 -15.26 -12.32
CA VAL A 284 -7.90 -14.85 -13.51
C VAL A 284 -9.14 -14.06 -13.13
N PHE A 285 -9.93 -14.54 -12.16
CA PHE A 285 -11.11 -13.84 -11.68
C PHE A 285 -10.77 -12.47 -11.04
N VAL A 286 -9.75 -12.40 -10.20
CA VAL A 286 -9.25 -11.14 -9.60
C VAL A 286 -8.79 -10.16 -10.67
N THR A 287 -8.08 -10.64 -11.70
CA THR A 287 -7.60 -9.79 -12.80
C THR A 287 -8.75 -9.18 -13.59
N LEU A 288 -9.77 -9.99 -13.92
CA LEU A 288 -10.98 -9.50 -14.60
C LEU A 288 -11.72 -8.47 -13.75
N LEU A 289 -11.81 -8.70 -12.43
CA LEU A 289 -12.42 -7.76 -11.50
C LEU A 289 -11.64 -6.44 -11.42
N TYR A 290 -10.32 -6.49 -11.36
CA TYR A 290 -9.49 -5.28 -11.33
C TYR A 290 -9.59 -4.47 -12.61
N ILE A 291 -9.57 -5.13 -13.77
CA ILE A 291 -9.75 -4.47 -15.06
C ILE A 291 -11.14 -3.85 -15.16
N SER A 292 -12.19 -4.60 -14.85
CA SER A 292 -13.56 -4.07 -14.91
C SER A 292 -13.76 -2.92 -13.95
N PHE A 293 -13.28 -3.03 -12.71
CA PHE A 293 -13.36 -1.97 -11.71
C PHE A 293 -12.60 -0.70 -12.13
N GLY A 294 -11.37 -0.86 -12.60
CA GLY A 294 -10.56 0.27 -13.04
C GLY A 294 -11.14 0.99 -14.26
N VAL A 295 -11.58 0.23 -15.27
CA VAL A 295 -12.18 0.79 -16.50
C VAL A 295 -13.53 1.44 -16.20
N CYS A 296 -14.44 0.77 -15.49
CA CYS A 296 -15.74 1.32 -15.14
C CYS A 296 -15.60 2.61 -14.31
N GLY A 297 -14.75 2.62 -13.30
CA GLY A 297 -14.52 3.80 -12.47
C GLY A 297 -13.93 4.97 -13.26
N TYR A 298 -13.01 4.71 -14.19
CA TYR A 298 -12.49 5.76 -15.06
C TYR A 298 -13.56 6.26 -16.06
N MET A 299 -14.33 5.37 -16.68
CA MET A 299 -15.39 5.77 -17.62
C MET A 299 -16.52 6.56 -16.96
N SER A 300 -16.75 6.34 -15.66
CA SER A 300 -17.76 7.05 -14.85
C SER A 300 -17.35 8.50 -14.55
N PHE A 301 -16.07 8.80 -14.34
CA PHE A 301 -15.64 10.15 -13.91
C PHE A 301 -14.67 10.85 -14.87
N GLY A 302 -14.12 10.15 -15.86
CA GLY A 302 -13.22 10.69 -16.87
C GLY A 302 -12.03 11.45 -16.28
N PRO A 303 -11.74 12.67 -16.75
CA PRO A 303 -10.65 13.49 -16.21
C PRO A 303 -10.78 13.82 -14.72
N ASP A 304 -11.98 13.76 -14.14
CA ASP A 304 -12.24 14.11 -12.75
C ASP A 304 -12.06 12.93 -11.79
N THR A 305 -11.61 11.76 -12.27
CA THR A 305 -11.28 10.62 -11.40
C THR A 305 -10.23 11.03 -10.36
N SER A 306 -10.61 10.89 -9.09
CA SER A 306 -9.75 11.13 -7.92
C SER A 306 -8.89 9.91 -7.64
N GLN A 307 -7.81 10.11 -6.88
CA GLN A 307 -6.87 9.04 -6.51
C GLN A 307 -7.50 7.88 -5.74
N ILE A 308 -8.60 8.17 -5.05
CA ILE A 308 -9.43 7.21 -4.36
C ILE A 308 -10.83 7.37 -4.93
N ILE A 309 -11.34 6.33 -5.58
CA ILE A 309 -12.63 6.38 -6.30
C ILE A 309 -13.82 6.75 -5.41
N THR A 310 -13.77 6.43 -4.11
CA THR A 310 -14.85 6.77 -3.18
C THR A 310 -15.04 8.27 -3.01
N LEU A 311 -14.00 9.08 -3.23
CA LEU A 311 -14.09 10.54 -3.18
C LEU A 311 -14.87 11.14 -4.35
N ASN A 312 -15.06 10.38 -5.44
CA ASN A 312 -15.91 10.76 -6.55
C ASN A 312 -17.40 10.48 -6.30
N LEU A 313 -17.75 9.73 -5.26
CA LEU A 313 -19.16 9.46 -4.93
C LEU A 313 -19.88 10.75 -4.51
N PRO A 314 -21.14 10.95 -4.91
CA PRO A 314 -21.88 12.18 -4.63
C PRO A 314 -21.96 12.47 -3.13
N LYS A 315 -21.81 13.74 -2.80
CA LYS A 315 -21.93 14.26 -1.43
C LYS A 315 -23.42 14.27 -1.05
N SER A 316 -23.80 13.43 -0.09
CA SER A 316 -25.17 13.40 0.42
C SER A 316 -25.34 14.42 1.54
N SER A 317 -26.38 15.24 1.48
CA SER A 317 -26.77 16.16 2.56
C SER A 317 -27.46 15.47 3.75
N GLY A 318 -27.60 14.13 3.73
CA GLY A 318 -28.16 13.30 4.81
C GLY A 318 -27.62 11.86 4.81
N PHE A 319 -28.36 10.90 5.40
CA PHE A 319 -28.03 9.46 5.38
C PHE A 319 -28.17 8.89 3.96
N GLY A 320 -27.20 9.20 3.11
CA GLY A 320 -27.13 8.74 1.74
C GLY A 320 -26.28 7.49 1.64
N PHE A 321 -26.52 6.72 0.59
CA PHE A 321 -25.79 5.50 0.30
C PHE A 321 -24.25 5.68 0.23
N SER A 322 -23.76 6.84 -0.25
CA SER A 322 -22.32 7.19 -0.26
C SER A 322 -21.71 7.19 1.15
N LEU A 323 -22.45 7.67 2.17
CA LEU A 323 -22.02 7.64 3.57
C LEU A 323 -21.84 6.19 4.05
N VAL A 324 -22.79 5.31 3.73
CA VAL A 324 -22.75 3.90 4.13
C VAL A 324 -21.53 3.21 3.53
N VAL A 325 -21.29 3.39 2.23
CA VAL A 325 -20.15 2.78 1.52
C VAL A 325 -18.82 3.27 2.08
N LYS A 326 -18.65 4.59 2.21
CA LYS A 326 -17.42 5.21 2.73
C LYS A 326 -17.15 4.75 4.17
N SER A 327 -18.16 4.77 5.04
CA SER A 327 -18.03 4.35 6.43
C SER A 327 -17.71 2.86 6.56
N CYS A 328 -18.37 2.03 5.77
CA CYS A 328 -18.15 0.58 5.73
C CYS A 328 -16.71 0.24 5.27
N LEU A 329 -16.21 0.91 4.23
CA LEU A 329 -14.83 0.76 3.76
C LEU A 329 -13.81 1.28 4.78
N CYS A 330 -14.06 2.42 5.42
CA CYS A 330 -13.18 2.93 6.46
C CYS A 330 -13.07 1.94 7.62
N LEU A 331 -14.21 1.41 8.08
CA LEU A 331 -14.27 0.40 9.13
C LEU A 331 -13.56 -0.90 8.70
N ALA A 332 -13.73 -1.33 7.45
CA ALA A 332 -13.06 -2.50 6.92
C ALA A 332 -11.53 -2.36 6.93
N LEU A 333 -11.00 -1.24 6.42
CA LEU A 333 -9.55 -0.99 6.40
C LEU A 333 -8.99 -0.79 7.81
N PHE A 334 -9.77 -0.17 8.69
CA PHE A 334 -9.42 0.01 10.09
C PHE A 334 -9.22 -1.33 10.81
N PHE A 335 -10.08 -2.33 10.59
CA PHE A 335 -9.88 -3.68 11.15
C PHE A 335 -8.88 -4.53 10.37
N THR A 336 -8.59 -4.19 9.11
CA THR A 336 -7.56 -4.88 8.31
C THR A 336 -6.15 -4.43 8.71
N TYR A 337 -6.00 -3.21 9.23
CA TYR A 337 -4.71 -2.65 9.64
C TYR A 337 -3.96 -3.52 10.67
N PRO A 338 -4.54 -3.96 11.82
CA PRO A 338 -3.84 -4.84 12.76
C PRO A 338 -3.45 -6.19 12.14
N VAL A 339 -4.23 -6.68 11.18
CA VAL A 339 -3.95 -7.95 10.49
C VAL A 339 -2.71 -7.83 9.60
N MET A 340 -2.56 -6.73 8.87
CA MET A 340 -1.37 -6.47 8.06
C MET A 340 -0.12 -6.19 8.91
N MET A 341 -0.29 -5.63 10.11
CA MET A 341 0.81 -5.43 11.07
C MET A 341 1.30 -6.73 11.72
N PHE A 342 0.53 -7.82 11.70
CA PHE A 342 0.93 -9.07 12.33
C PHE A 342 2.24 -9.66 11.80
N PRO A 343 2.45 -9.88 10.48
CA PRO A 343 3.72 -10.35 9.95
C PRO A 343 4.87 -9.37 10.25
N VAL A 344 4.62 -8.06 10.17
CA VAL A 344 5.60 -7.02 10.52
C VAL A 344 6.09 -7.20 11.94
N MET A 345 5.16 -7.34 12.89
CA MET A 345 5.49 -7.49 14.29
C MET A 345 6.23 -8.80 14.57
N LYS A 346 5.83 -9.92 13.96
CA LYS A 346 6.56 -11.19 14.11
C LYS A 346 8.00 -11.09 13.63
N ILE A 347 8.22 -10.45 12.47
CA ILE A 347 9.55 -10.25 11.91
C ILE A 347 10.36 -9.33 12.84
N LEU A 348 9.84 -8.16 13.20
CA LEU A 348 10.57 -7.21 14.04
C LEU A 348 10.84 -7.75 15.45
N GLU A 349 9.90 -8.48 16.05
CA GLU A 349 10.13 -9.13 17.35
C GLU A 349 11.25 -10.18 17.26
N HIS A 350 11.31 -10.97 16.19
CA HIS A 350 12.39 -11.93 15.97
C HIS A 350 13.78 -11.26 15.94
N TYR A 351 13.90 -10.08 15.34
CA TYR A 351 15.19 -9.35 15.25
C TYR A 351 15.51 -8.50 16.48
N PHE A 352 14.52 -7.83 17.08
CA PHE A 352 14.74 -6.84 18.15
C PHE A 352 14.41 -7.37 19.56
N ILE A 353 13.65 -8.46 19.67
CA ILE A 353 13.20 -9.03 20.96
C ILE A 353 13.31 -10.58 20.92
N PRO A 354 14.53 -11.13 20.96
CA PRO A 354 14.74 -12.58 20.94
C PRO A 354 14.03 -13.31 22.10
N ASP A 355 13.90 -12.65 23.26
CA ASP A 355 13.28 -13.16 24.49
C ASP A 355 11.80 -12.72 24.64
N ALA A 356 11.02 -12.80 23.55
CA ALA A 356 9.63 -12.33 23.50
C ALA A 356 8.71 -12.98 24.57
N GLY A 357 9.04 -14.20 25.03
CA GLY A 357 8.28 -14.93 26.04
C GLY A 357 8.29 -14.29 27.44
N ASN A 358 9.34 -13.54 27.79
CA ASN A 358 9.49 -12.96 29.13
C ASN A 358 9.32 -11.43 29.16
N THR A 359 9.22 -10.78 27.97
CA THR A 359 9.27 -9.32 27.86
C THR A 359 8.14 -8.71 27.03
N ALA A 360 6.92 -9.11 27.38
CA ALA A 360 5.63 -8.60 26.88
C ALA A 360 5.61 -7.08 26.59
N TRP A 361 6.13 -6.25 27.49
CA TRP A 361 6.06 -4.79 27.38
C TRP A 361 6.95 -4.22 26.26
N LYS A 362 8.12 -4.82 25.98
CA LYS A 362 8.99 -4.40 24.86
C LYS A 362 8.26 -4.59 23.52
N GLY A 363 7.54 -5.70 23.37
CA GLY A 363 6.74 -5.96 22.18
C GLY A 363 5.59 -4.94 22.02
N ASN A 364 4.99 -4.49 23.12
CA ASN A 364 3.95 -3.46 23.07
C ASN A 364 4.52 -2.09 22.66
N ILE A 365 5.70 -1.72 23.18
CA ILE A 365 6.39 -0.48 22.77
C ILE A 365 6.74 -0.53 21.29
N LEU A 366 7.30 -1.64 20.80
CA LEU A 366 7.65 -1.82 19.39
C LEU A 366 6.41 -1.66 18.49
N ARG A 367 5.26 -2.23 18.87
CA ARG A 367 3.98 -2.06 18.16
C ARG A 367 3.57 -0.59 18.08
N GLY A 368 3.58 0.09 19.23
CA GLY A 368 3.26 1.52 19.30
C GLY A 368 4.17 2.36 18.40
N LEU A 369 5.48 2.11 18.42
CA LEU A 369 6.45 2.81 17.57
C LEU A 369 6.20 2.60 16.07
N VAL A 370 5.87 1.37 15.66
CA VAL A 370 5.56 1.06 14.26
C VAL A 370 4.26 1.75 13.82
N VAL A 371 3.24 1.83 14.68
CA VAL A 371 2.01 2.58 14.38
C VAL A 371 2.26 4.09 14.33
N LEU A 372 3.13 4.64 15.18
CA LEU A 372 3.53 6.04 15.08
C LEU A 372 4.30 6.32 13.78
N LEU A 373 5.17 5.40 13.37
CA LEU A 373 5.91 5.50 12.11
C LEU A 373 4.98 5.58 10.89
N THR A 374 3.91 4.79 10.84
CA THR A 374 2.94 4.89 9.72
C THR A 374 2.25 6.26 9.70
N GLY A 375 1.89 6.79 10.87
CA GLY A 375 1.37 8.15 11.00
C GLY A 375 2.32 9.22 10.46
N MET A 376 3.60 9.13 10.81
CA MET A 376 4.64 10.04 10.31
C MET A 376 4.81 9.97 8.79
N ILE A 377 4.81 8.77 8.21
CA ILE A 377 4.90 8.58 6.76
C ILE A 377 3.70 9.22 6.05
N VAL A 378 2.49 9.08 6.61
CA VAL A 378 1.27 9.67 6.05
C VAL A 378 1.30 11.20 6.05
N ILE A 379 1.94 11.82 7.05
CA ILE A 379 2.15 13.28 7.07
C ILE A 379 3.12 13.69 5.95
N LEU A 380 4.18 12.93 5.72
CA LEU A 380 5.18 13.21 4.69
C LEU A 380 4.64 12.99 3.27
N VAL A 381 3.87 11.92 3.06
CA VAL A 381 3.31 11.53 1.75
C VAL A 381 1.81 11.29 1.87
N PRO A 382 0.97 12.34 1.92
CA PRO A 382 -0.48 12.20 2.09
C PRO A 382 -1.24 11.90 0.80
N ASN A 383 -0.51 11.71 -0.30
CA ASN A 383 -1.04 11.37 -1.61
C ASN A 383 -1.15 9.85 -1.73
N PHE A 384 -2.37 9.36 -1.97
CA PHE A 384 -2.66 7.92 -1.92
C PHE A 384 -1.99 7.17 -3.08
N ALA A 385 -2.13 7.70 -4.29
CA ALA A 385 -1.63 7.03 -5.49
C ALA A 385 -0.09 7.09 -5.57
N ASP A 386 0.53 8.19 -5.14
CA ASP A 386 1.99 8.34 -5.11
C ASP A 386 2.63 7.39 -4.10
N LEU A 387 2.02 7.26 -2.91
CA LEU A 387 2.48 6.30 -1.91
C LEU A 387 2.39 4.87 -2.44
N MET A 388 1.26 4.50 -3.06
CA MET A 388 1.09 3.18 -3.66
C MET A 388 2.12 2.92 -4.75
N ALA A 389 2.36 3.90 -5.64
CA ALA A 389 3.34 3.78 -6.70
C ALA A 389 4.77 3.62 -6.14
N LEU A 390 5.14 4.38 -5.10
CA LEU A 390 6.45 4.28 -4.46
C LEU A 390 6.66 2.91 -3.79
N VAL A 391 5.67 2.44 -3.02
CA VAL A 391 5.72 1.13 -2.36
C VAL A 391 5.79 0.00 -3.41
N GLY A 392 4.97 0.12 -4.46
CA GLY A 392 4.95 -0.79 -5.60
C GLY A 392 6.30 -0.87 -6.30
N ALA A 393 6.90 0.29 -6.61
CA ALA A 393 8.17 0.41 -7.32
C ALA A 393 9.36 -0.12 -6.53
N CYS A 394 9.41 0.12 -5.21
CA CYS A 394 10.54 -0.29 -4.38
C CYS A 394 10.43 -1.75 -3.90
N CYS A 395 9.34 -2.09 -3.21
CA CYS A 395 9.26 -3.33 -2.44
C CYS A 395 8.53 -4.43 -3.18
N CYS A 396 7.41 -4.11 -3.83
CA CYS A 396 6.58 -5.11 -4.49
C CYS A 396 7.24 -5.65 -5.75
N THR A 397 7.89 -4.84 -6.58
CA THR A 397 8.72 -5.32 -7.70
C THR A 397 9.87 -6.22 -7.25
N LEU A 398 10.50 -5.89 -6.12
CA LEU A 398 11.58 -6.68 -5.53
C LEU A 398 11.06 -8.06 -5.08
N LEU A 399 9.97 -8.10 -4.30
CA LEU A 399 9.35 -9.33 -3.78
C LEU A 399 8.64 -10.15 -4.86
N SER A 400 7.94 -9.50 -5.78
CA SER A 400 7.11 -10.19 -6.77
C SER A 400 7.87 -10.57 -8.03
N PHE A 401 9.01 -9.94 -8.38
CA PHE A 401 9.75 -10.26 -9.62
C PHE A 401 11.23 -10.56 -9.43
N ILE A 402 11.99 -9.66 -8.81
CA ILE A 402 13.46 -9.79 -8.76
C ILE A 402 13.88 -10.98 -7.90
N LEU A 403 13.36 -11.07 -6.67
CA LEU A 403 13.75 -12.10 -5.70
C LEU A 403 13.30 -13.51 -6.14
N PRO A 404 12.07 -13.75 -6.63
CA PRO A 404 11.68 -15.07 -7.10
C PRO A 404 12.58 -15.59 -8.22
N GLY A 405 12.79 -14.80 -9.29
CA GLY A 405 13.65 -15.20 -10.40
C GLY A 405 15.09 -15.45 -9.97
N PHE A 406 15.63 -14.61 -9.08
CA PHE A 406 16.98 -14.78 -8.56
C PHE A 406 17.13 -16.03 -7.68
N PHE A 407 16.18 -16.30 -6.78
CA PHE A 407 16.22 -17.47 -5.90
C PHE A 407 16.03 -18.76 -6.66
N HIS A 408 15.13 -18.80 -7.64
CA HIS A 408 14.96 -19.97 -8.49
C HIS A 408 16.25 -20.31 -9.25
N MET A 409 16.91 -19.30 -9.84
CA MET A 409 18.18 -19.50 -10.53
C MET A 409 19.30 -20.02 -9.61
N ARG A 410 19.28 -19.63 -8.32
CA ARG A 410 20.23 -20.11 -7.31
C ARG A 410 19.94 -21.54 -6.85
N LEU A 411 18.69 -21.85 -6.55
CA LEU A 411 18.28 -23.15 -5.98
C LEU A 411 18.24 -24.29 -7.02
N PHE A 412 18.03 -23.96 -8.29
CA PHE A 412 17.98 -24.92 -9.39
C PHE A 412 19.27 -24.96 -10.23
N LYS A 413 20.35 -24.31 -9.78
CA LYS A 413 21.64 -24.28 -10.48
C LYS A 413 22.07 -25.69 -10.91
N GLY A 414 22.33 -25.86 -12.21
CA GLY A 414 22.74 -27.13 -12.83
C GLY A 414 21.60 -28.01 -13.38
N ASN A 415 20.34 -27.77 -13.00
CA ASN A 415 19.18 -28.55 -13.42
C ASN A 415 18.10 -27.73 -14.15
N MET A 416 18.46 -26.54 -14.66
CA MET A 416 17.52 -25.62 -15.30
C MET A 416 17.44 -25.83 -16.81
N HIS A 417 16.22 -25.76 -17.34
CA HIS A 417 16.01 -25.66 -18.78
C HIS A 417 16.20 -24.20 -19.24
N LEU A 418 16.65 -23.99 -20.49
CA LEU A 418 16.88 -22.64 -21.05
C LEU A 418 15.65 -21.73 -20.94
N LYS A 419 14.45 -22.29 -21.16
CA LYS A 419 13.17 -21.56 -21.03
C LYS A 419 12.94 -21.00 -19.62
N GLN A 420 13.34 -21.75 -18.57
CA GLN A 420 13.22 -21.28 -17.19
C GLN A 420 14.22 -20.16 -16.93
N LEU A 421 15.47 -20.33 -17.37
CA LEU A 421 16.50 -19.29 -17.25
C LEU A 421 16.11 -17.98 -17.94
N MET A 422 15.54 -18.07 -19.15
CA MET A 422 15.04 -16.89 -19.87
C MET A 422 13.91 -16.20 -19.12
N PHE A 423 13.01 -16.96 -18.48
CA PHE A 423 11.92 -16.41 -17.71
C PHE A 423 12.41 -15.75 -16.40
N ASP A 424 13.38 -16.34 -15.71
CA ASP A 424 14.01 -15.75 -14.52
C ASP A 424 14.66 -14.40 -14.84
N TRP A 425 15.42 -14.34 -15.94
CA TRP A 425 16.01 -13.09 -16.42
C TRP A 425 14.98 -12.05 -16.86
N LEU A 426 13.87 -12.49 -17.47
CA LEU A 426 12.75 -11.61 -17.80
C LEU A 426 12.17 -10.97 -16.53
N LEU A 427 11.89 -11.76 -15.49
CA LEU A 427 11.38 -11.25 -14.22
C LEU A 427 12.34 -10.25 -13.57
N ILE A 428 13.63 -10.60 -13.49
CA ILE A 428 14.65 -9.71 -12.90
C ILE A 428 14.73 -8.39 -13.69
N THR A 429 14.77 -8.46 -15.02
CA THR A 429 14.88 -7.27 -15.88
C THR A 429 13.65 -6.38 -15.75
N VAL A 430 12.45 -6.96 -15.84
CA VAL A 430 11.18 -6.22 -15.67
C VAL A 430 11.09 -5.61 -14.27
N GLY A 431 11.51 -6.34 -13.23
CA GLY A 431 11.55 -5.84 -11.87
C GLY A 431 12.49 -4.65 -11.71
N VAL A 432 13.73 -4.76 -12.19
CA VAL A 432 14.73 -3.68 -12.10
C VAL A 432 14.30 -2.43 -12.87
N LEU A 433 13.80 -2.59 -14.10
CA LEU A 433 13.28 -1.48 -14.89
C LEU A 433 12.05 -0.85 -14.23
N GLY A 434 11.13 -1.68 -13.70
CA GLY A 434 9.96 -1.24 -12.97
C GLY A 434 10.31 -0.45 -11.72
N THR A 435 11.32 -0.87 -10.95
CA THR A 435 11.83 -0.11 -9.81
C THR A 435 12.42 1.22 -10.25
N PHE A 436 13.31 1.22 -11.24
CA PHE A 436 14.00 2.44 -11.67
C PHE A 436 13.02 3.49 -12.21
N PHE A 437 12.19 3.13 -13.19
CA PHE A 437 11.22 4.05 -13.78
C PHE A 437 10.08 4.39 -12.81
N GLY A 438 9.66 3.44 -11.98
CA GLY A 438 8.62 3.66 -10.98
C GLY A 438 9.04 4.67 -9.92
N VAL A 439 10.22 4.48 -9.32
CA VAL A 439 10.75 5.42 -8.31
C VAL A 439 11.00 6.78 -8.94
N TRP A 440 11.62 6.83 -10.14
CA TRP A 440 11.83 8.08 -10.87
C TRP A 440 10.51 8.84 -11.06
N ASN A 441 9.48 8.16 -11.57
CA ASN A 441 8.21 8.80 -11.85
C ASN A 441 7.47 9.22 -10.57
N SER A 442 7.48 8.38 -9.53
CA SER A 442 6.92 8.75 -8.22
C SER A 442 7.60 9.97 -7.64
N VAL A 443 8.93 10.04 -7.67
CA VAL A 443 9.68 11.20 -7.16
C VAL A 443 9.40 12.45 -7.98
N VAL A 444 9.35 12.36 -9.31
CA VAL A 444 9.01 13.50 -10.19
C VAL A 444 7.57 13.96 -9.95
N HIS A 445 6.61 13.03 -9.81
CA HIS A 445 5.21 13.37 -9.57
C HIS A 445 5.00 14.02 -8.19
N MET A 446 5.75 13.57 -7.17
CA MET A 446 5.77 14.15 -5.82
C MET A 446 6.51 15.51 -5.78
N SER A 447 7.60 15.65 -6.54
CA SER A 447 8.46 16.86 -6.58
C SER A 447 8.01 17.90 -7.60
N GLY A 448 7.05 17.53 -8.46
CA GLY A 448 6.48 18.41 -9.47
C GLY A 448 5.79 19.64 -8.86
N PRO A 449 5.22 20.54 -9.69
CA PRO A 449 4.67 21.83 -9.26
C PRO A 449 3.57 21.73 -8.18
N ASN A 450 3.14 20.53 -7.79
CA ASN A 450 2.24 20.24 -6.69
C ASN A 450 2.80 20.54 -5.29
N MET A 451 4.12 20.47 -5.04
CA MET A 451 4.64 20.87 -3.71
C MET A 451 4.53 22.38 -3.49
N VAL A 452 4.84 23.17 -4.53
CA VAL A 452 4.67 24.62 -4.54
C VAL A 452 3.20 25.01 -4.57
N ASN A 453 2.37 24.30 -5.35
CA ASN A 453 0.92 24.51 -5.33
C ASN A 453 0.28 24.15 -3.99
N LYS A 454 0.79 23.15 -3.26
CA LYS A 454 0.26 22.73 -1.95
C LYS A 454 0.68 23.69 -0.83
N LEU A 455 1.93 24.17 -0.86
CA LEU A 455 2.36 25.33 -0.07
C LEU A 455 1.55 26.58 -0.43
N TYR A 456 1.22 26.77 -1.71
CA TYR A 456 0.37 27.86 -2.20
C TYR A 456 -1.08 27.71 -1.74
N THR A 457 -1.72 26.52 -1.77
CA THR A 457 -3.10 26.35 -1.29
C THR A 457 -3.18 26.54 0.20
N GLU A 458 -2.26 25.98 0.99
CA GLU A 458 -2.23 26.15 2.45
C GLU A 458 -1.96 27.61 2.85
N THR A 459 -1.07 28.31 2.14
CA THR A 459 -0.82 29.73 2.38
C THR A 459 -1.99 30.60 1.90
N SER A 460 -2.63 30.23 0.78
CA SER A 460 -3.78 30.96 0.20
C SER A 460 -5.07 30.76 0.97
N THR A 461 -5.35 29.57 1.52
CA THR A 461 -6.50 29.35 2.40
C THR A 461 -6.30 30.07 3.71
N THR A 462 -5.11 30.01 4.32
CA THR A 462 -4.82 30.75 5.57
C THR A 462 -4.94 32.27 5.35
N ALA A 463 -4.42 32.79 4.23
CA ALA A 463 -4.55 34.20 3.85
C ALA A 463 -6.00 34.57 3.47
N ALA A 464 -6.75 33.69 2.81
CA ALA A 464 -8.16 33.92 2.48
C ALA A 464 -9.05 33.87 3.72
N TYR A 465 -8.80 32.99 4.69
CA TYR A 465 -9.48 32.97 5.98
C TYR A 465 -9.15 34.21 6.81
N SER A 466 -7.89 34.65 6.83
CA SER A 466 -7.53 35.90 7.52
C SER A 466 -8.12 37.12 6.82
N LEU A 467 -8.15 37.15 5.49
CA LEU A 467 -8.81 38.21 4.72
C LEU A 467 -10.31 38.20 5.01
N MET A 468 -10.99 37.05 4.92
CA MET A 468 -12.42 36.91 5.12
C MET A 468 -12.85 37.24 6.56
N SER A 469 -12.08 36.84 7.57
CA SER A 469 -12.33 37.23 8.96
C SER A 469 -12.13 38.74 9.18
N THR A 470 -11.19 39.35 8.47
CA THR A 470 -10.95 40.79 8.51
C THR A 470 -12.01 41.57 7.74
N THR A 471 -12.49 41.04 6.61
CA THR A 471 -13.61 41.63 5.87
C THR A 471 -14.88 41.57 6.72
N LEU A 472 -15.15 40.46 7.41
CA LEU A 472 -16.28 40.35 8.33
C LEU A 472 -16.19 41.35 9.49
N SER A 473 -15.02 41.49 10.13
CA SER A 473 -14.86 42.47 11.22
C SER A 473 -14.91 43.93 10.74
N VAL A 474 -14.42 44.23 9.53
CA VAL A 474 -14.56 45.56 8.91
C VAL A 474 -16.00 45.83 8.48
N THR A 475 -16.74 44.81 8.04
CA THR A 475 -18.16 44.92 7.67
C THR A 475 -19.02 45.12 8.92
N GLU A 476 -18.71 44.46 10.03
CA GLU A 476 -19.33 44.69 11.35
C GLU A 476 -19.00 46.07 11.93
N LEU A 477 -17.79 46.61 11.69
CA LEU A 477 -17.47 47.99 12.04
C LEU A 477 -18.17 49.02 11.12
N ALA A 478 -18.34 48.69 9.84
CA ALA A 478 -18.96 49.57 8.86
C ALA A 478 -20.49 49.61 8.97
N THR A 479 -21.13 48.57 9.50
CA THR A 479 -22.56 48.61 9.88
C THR A 479 -22.82 49.47 11.11
N GLN A 480 -21.79 49.77 11.91
CA GLN A 480 -21.91 50.66 13.08
C GLN A 480 -21.59 52.14 12.81
N ASN A 481 -20.84 52.47 11.76
CA ASN A 481 -20.50 53.86 11.43
C ASN A 481 -20.65 54.15 9.93
N SER A 482 -21.58 55.05 9.61
CA SER A 482 -21.69 55.65 8.29
C SER A 482 -20.45 56.50 8.00
N THR A 483 -19.64 56.11 7.00
CA THR A 483 -19.00 57.03 6.03
C THR A 483 -18.01 56.33 5.09
N GLU A 484 -18.09 56.72 3.82
CA GLU A 484 -17.23 56.39 2.68
C GLU A 484 -15.72 56.67 2.90
N THR A 485 -15.39 57.36 4.00
CA THR A 485 -14.04 57.76 4.40
C THR A 485 -13.20 56.58 4.89
N LEU A 486 -13.80 55.59 5.58
CA LEU A 486 -13.08 54.46 6.19
C LEU A 486 -12.43 53.53 5.14
N THR A 487 -13.10 53.36 3.99
CA THR A 487 -12.64 52.46 2.92
C THR A 487 -11.41 53.01 2.19
N LYS A 488 -11.27 54.34 2.07
CA LYS A 488 -10.14 54.97 1.35
C LYS A 488 -8.91 55.17 2.22
N THR A 489 -9.05 55.46 3.52
CA THR A 489 -7.90 55.76 4.40
C THR A 489 -7.34 54.55 5.15
N MET A 490 -8.11 53.48 5.39
CA MET A 490 -7.62 52.31 6.13
C MET A 490 -7.45 51.04 5.28
N VAL A 491 -8.36 50.78 4.33
CA VAL A 491 -8.40 49.49 3.62
C VAL A 491 -7.40 49.43 2.45
N ALA A 492 -7.27 50.51 1.68
CA ALA A 492 -6.31 50.60 0.57
C ALA A 492 -4.83 50.45 1.02
N PRO A 493 -4.33 51.18 2.03
CA PRO A 493 -2.95 51.00 2.51
C PRO A 493 -2.71 49.61 3.14
N TYR A 494 -3.73 48.98 3.71
CA TYR A 494 -3.60 47.63 4.29
C TYR A 494 -3.51 46.53 3.23
N ILE A 495 -4.31 46.60 2.15
CA ILE A 495 -4.20 45.67 1.00
C ILE A 495 -2.82 45.79 0.36
N LEU A 496 -2.30 47.01 0.21
CA LEU A 496 -0.94 47.25 -0.27
C LEU A 496 0.10 46.59 0.66
N ASN A 497 -0.04 46.74 1.97
CA ASN A 497 0.91 46.17 2.93
C ASN A 497 0.92 44.63 2.93
N VAL A 498 -0.26 43.99 2.81
CA VAL A 498 -0.38 42.53 2.67
C VAL A 498 0.20 42.05 1.33
N THR A 499 -0.01 42.80 0.26
CA THR A 499 0.53 42.50 -1.08
C THR A 499 2.06 42.61 -1.09
N ASP A 500 2.63 43.63 -0.44
CA ASP A 500 4.07 43.83 -0.33
C ASP A 500 4.73 42.77 0.57
N SER A 501 4.06 42.37 1.66
CA SER A 501 4.53 41.28 2.52
C SER A 501 4.54 39.94 1.78
N ALA A 502 3.50 39.66 0.98
CA ALA A 502 3.45 38.47 0.11
C ALA A 502 4.54 38.51 -0.96
N ARG A 503 4.79 39.67 -1.58
CA ARG A 503 5.84 39.87 -2.58
C ARG A 503 7.23 39.61 -1.98
N GLN A 504 7.53 40.16 -0.80
CA GLN A 504 8.79 39.93 -0.09
C GLN A 504 9.02 38.45 0.22
N LYS A 505 7.97 37.74 0.66
CA LYS A 505 8.05 36.30 0.98
C LYS A 505 8.36 35.47 -0.27
N VAL A 506 7.76 35.81 -1.40
CA VAL A 506 8.02 35.13 -2.70
C VAL A 506 9.43 35.40 -3.21
N THR A 507 9.89 36.66 -3.17
CA THR A 507 11.26 37.03 -3.59
C THR A 507 12.35 36.51 -2.65
N GLY A 508 12.04 36.28 -1.37
CA GLY A 508 12.98 35.70 -0.41
C GLY A 508 13.09 34.16 -0.48
N THR A 509 12.11 33.49 -1.10
CA THR A 509 12.03 32.02 -1.14
C THR A 509 12.37 31.44 -2.51
N LEU A 510 12.13 32.18 -3.60
CA LEU A 510 12.39 31.75 -4.98
C LEU A 510 13.56 32.53 -5.59
N THR A 511 14.35 31.88 -6.45
CA THR A 511 15.46 32.53 -7.18
C THR A 511 15.25 32.48 -8.69
N GLY A 512 15.65 33.55 -9.38
CA GLY A 512 15.73 33.61 -10.84
C GLY A 512 14.38 33.66 -11.57
N SER A 513 14.30 32.99 -12.73
CA SER A 513 13.19 33.07 -13.70
C SER A 513 11.84 32.58 -13.17
N MET A 514 11.81 31.95 -11.99
CA MET A 514 10.58 31.49 -11.33
C MET A 514 9.85 32.59 -10.55
N VAL A 515 10.44 33.78 -10.34
CA VAL A 515 9.82 34.86 -9.54
C VAL A 515 8.75 35.62 -10.35
N THR A 516 9.04 35.89 -11.63
CA THR A 516 8.24 36.75 -12.51
C THR A 516 6.79 36.30 -12.71
N PRO A 517 6.50 34.99 -12.91
CA PRO A 517 5.12 34.51 -13.07
C PRO A 517 4.30 34.59 -11.78
N TYR A 518 4.93 34.52 -10.61
CA TYR A 518 4.23 34.56 -9.32
C TYR A 518 3.91 36.00 -8.90
N ILE A 519 4.80 36.95 -9.20
CA ILE A 519 4.52 38.38 -8.99
C ILE A 519 3.34 38.83 -9.87
N SER A 520 3.22 38.35 -11.11
CA SER A 520 2.10 38.70 -11.99
C SER A 520 0.76 38.17 -11.47
N VAL A 521 0.74 36.96 -10.90
CA VAL A 521 -0.45 36.37 -10.27
C VAL A 521 -0.84 37.12 -8.99
N ILE A 522 0.13 37.49 -8.15
CA ILE A 522 -0.12 38.32 -6.95
C ILE A 522 -0.78 39.64 -7.37
N ASN A 523 -0.22 40.33 -8.36
CA ASN A 523 -0.78 41.59 -8.84
C ASN A 523 -2.21 41.43 -9.39
N SER A 524 -2.47 40.36 -10.15
CA SER A 524 -3.82 40.03 -10.66
C SER A 524 -4.82 39.72 -9.52
N ALA A 525 -4.39 39.04 -8.46
CA ALA A 525 -5.24 38.76 -7.31
C ALA A 525 -5.56 40.04 -6.52
N THR A 526 -4.58 40.91 -6.33
CA THR A 526 -4.74 42.22 -5.68
C THR A 526 -5.69 43.12 -6.49
N GLU A 527 -5.59 43.13 -7.82
CA GLU A 527 -6.50 43.88 -8.70
C GLU A 527 -7.95 43.37 -8.60
N LYS A 528 -8.16 42.05 -8.59
CA LYS A 528 -9.49 41.45 -8.44
C LYS A 528 -10.11 41.75 -7.07
N ALA A 529 -9.30 41.70 -6.00
CA ALA A 529 -9.74 42.05 -4.66
C ALA A 529 -10.11 43.54 -4.56
N ALA A 530 -9.31 44.43 -5.13
CA ALA A 530 -9.60 45.86 -5.20
C ALA A 530 -10.88 46.14 -6.00
N ALA A 531 -11.08 45.48 -7.15
CA ALA A 531 -12.28 45.62 -7.96
C ALA A 531 -13.55 45.12 -7.25
N ALA A 532 -13.47 44.00 -6.53
CA ALA A 532 -14.57 43.48 -5.72
C ALA A 532 -14.96 44.44 -4.59
N LEU A 533 -13.96 45.06 -3.94
CA LEU A 533 -14.19 46.04 -2.88
C LEU A 533 -14.88 47.31 -3.43
N ILE A 534 -14.43 47.81 -4.59
CA ILE A 534 -15.03 48.96 -5.28
C ILE A 534 -16.51 48.66 -5.63
N ASN A 535 -16.80 47.47 -6.13
CA ASN A 535 -18.16 47.05 -6.46
C ASN A 535 -19.05 46.93 -5.22
N MET A 536 -18.54 46.44 -4.08
CA MET A 536 -19.29 46.43 -2.82
C MET A 536 -19.59 47.85 -2.29
N THR A 537 -18.63 48.78 -2.35
CA THR A 537 -18.89 50.18 -2.00
C THR A 537 -19.93 50.85 -2.91
N ARG A 538 -19.93 50.53 -4.21
CA ARG A 538 -20.98 50.99 -5.14
C ARG A 538 -22.35 50.40 -4.82
N LEU A 539 -22.42 49.11 -4.48
CA LEU A 539 -23.68 48.46 -4.09
C LEU A 539 -24.25 49.07 -2.80
N ASN A 540 -23.41 49.33 -1.79
CA ASN A 540 -23.83 49.97 -0.55
C ASN A 540 -24.24 51.44 -0.76
N GLY A 541 -23.58 52.17 -1.66
CA GLY A 541 -24.00 53.51 -2.06
C GLY A 541 -25.34 53.54 -2.81
N LEU A 542 -25.64 52.49 -3.58
CA LEU A 542 -26.93 52.33 -4.26
C LEU A 542 -28.06 51.93 -3.29
N LEU A 543 -27.78 51.04 -2.34
CA LEU A 543 -28.72 50.65 -1.28
C LEU A 543 -29.00 51.80 -0.30
N GLY A 544 -27.99 52.61 0.02
CA GLY A 544 -28.17 53.83 0.83
C GLY A 544 -28.99 54.91 0.14
N LYS A 545 -28.92 55.01 -1.20
CA LYS A 545 -29.82 55.87 -1.99
C LYS A 545 -31.24 55.33 -2.05
N TRP A 546 -31.41 54.00 -2.06
CA TRP A 546 -32.72 53.34 -2.09
C TRP A 546 -33.52 53.61 -0.80
N ASN A 547 -32.86 53.61 0.37
CA ASN A 547 -33.48 53.93 1.66
C ASN A 547 -33.84 55.42 1.86
N HIS A 548 -33.43 56.33 0.96
CA HIS A 548 -33.82 57.74 1.00
C HIS A 548 -34.96 58.11 0.04
N THR A 549 -35.48 57.13 -0.73
CA THR A 549 -36.57 57.33 -1.68
C THR A 549 -37.80 56.45 -1.41
N SER A 550 -37.97 55.96 -0.18
CA SER A 550 -39.20 55.28 0.28
C SER A 550 -39.89 56.07 1.37
#